data_AF-A0A224XZ15-F1
#
_entry.id   AF-A0A224XZ15-F1
#
_cell.length_a   1.000
_cell.length_b   1.000
_cell.length_c   1.000
_cell.angle_alpha   90.00
_cell.angle_beta   90.00
_cell.angle_gamma   90.00
#
_symmetry.space_group_name_H-M   'P 1'
#
loop_
_entity.id
_entity.type
_entity.pdbx_description
1 polymer ?
#
loop_
_entity_poly.entity_id
_entity_poly.type
_entity_poly.pdbx_seq_one_letter_code
_entity_poly.pdbx_strand_id
1 'polypeptide(L)'
;MTKEIEELYDRSLLETLDFSSVQSSYNPKINVENPGNNLKIRPLRINDYEAGYMQLLSQLTEVGEYDKEKFIETFKLMKQHKGMYYIIVIEDVASGQVIGSGTLFIEQKFIHNCALRGRLEDIVVSSEYRGKQLGKLIVHTLTLLSKHLNCYKVTLDCKDSNRPFYEGLGYKKEESNSNFMQIRFY
;
A
#
# COMPACT_ATOMS: atom_id res chain seq x y z
N MET A 1 -22.27 1.67 21.99
CA MET A 1 -21.26 2.51 21.33
C MET A 1 -20.15 1.60 20.83
N THR A 2 -20.14 1.29 19.53
CA THR A 2 -18.99 0.64 18.91
C THR A 2 -17.79 1.56 19.07
N LYS A 3 -16.76 1.10 19.79
CA LYS A 3 -15.51 1.85 19.96
C LYS A 3 -14.93 2.06 18.56
N GLU A 4 -14.69 3.31 18.18
CA GLU A 4 -14.08 3.63 16.91
C GLU A 4 -12.70 2.96 16.84
N ILE A 5 -12.48 2.16 15.79
CA ILE A 5 -11.24 1.42 15.63
C ILE A 5 -10.19 2.36 15.07
N GLU A 6 -9.04 2.44 15.73
CA GLU A 6 -7.96 3.34 15.36
C GLU A 6 -7.31 2.94 14.03
N GLU A 7 -7.41 3.84 13.05
CA GLU A 7 -6.79 3.73 11.72
C GLU A 7 -5.46 4.47 11.67
N LEU A 8 -4.50 4.01 10.85
CA LEU A 8 -3.14 4.57 10.81
C LEU A 8 -3.14 6.05 10.41
N TYR A 9 -3.98 6.43 9.46
CA TYR A 9 -4.18 7.81 8.99
C TYR A 9 -5.66 8.04 8.66
N ASP A 10 -6.03 9.29 8.36
CA ASP A 10 -7.40 9.68 8.04
C ASP A 10 -7.85 9.08 6.70
N ARG A 11 -8.87 8.22 6.75
CA ARG A 11 -9.43 7.53 5.57
C ARG A 11 -10.03 8.45 4.51
N SER A 12 -10.41 9.68 4.84
CA SER A 12 -10.94 10.65 3.87
C SER A 12 -9.95 10.91 2.72
N LEU A 13 -8.65 10.73 2.97
CA LEU A 13 -7.62 10.80 1.92
C LEU A 13 -7.82 9.76 0.81
N LEU A 14 -8.40 8.60 1.11
CA LEU A 14 -8.72 7.58 0.09
C LEU A 14 -10.00 7.92 -0.65
N GLU A 15 -10.99 8.46 0.06
CA GLU A 15 -12.32 8.81 -0.48
C GLU A 15 -12.24 9.99 -1.47
N THR A 16 -11.25 10.86 -1.32
CA THR A 16 -11.04 12.01 -2.23
C THR A 16 -10.25 11.68 -3.50
N LEU A 17 -9.79 10.44 -3.69
CA LEU A 17 -8.95 10.07 -4.84
C LEU A 17 -9.76 10.00 -6.13
N ASP A 18 -9.30 10.74 -7.15
CA ASP A 18 -9.85 10.67 -8.50
C ASP A 18 -9.27 9.49 -9.31
N PHE A 19 -10.10 8.47 -9.50
CA PHE A 19 -9.78 7.27 -10.29
C PHE A 19 -10.04 7.41 -11.79
N SER A 20 -10.56 8.56 -12.27
CA SER A 20 -10.95 8.76 -13.67
C SER A 20 -9.80 8.41 -14.64
N SER A 21 -8.57 8.81 -14.30
CA SER A 21 -7.37 8.60 -15.11
C SER A 21 -6.95 7.14 -15.27
N VAL A 22 -7.41 6.24 -14.40
CA VAL A 22 -7.02 4.81 -14.38
C VAL A 22 -8.20 3.86 -14.56
N GLN A 23 -9.43 4.38 -14.67
CA GLN A 23 -10.65 3.56 -14.68
C GLN A 23 -10.71 2.59 -15.87
N SER A 24 -10.14 2.96 -17.02
CA SER A 24 -10.07 2.10 -18.21
C SER A 24 -9.21 0.85 -18.03
N SER A 25 -8.37 0.80 -17.00
CA SER A 25 -7.47 -0.32 -16.71
C SER A 25 -8.17 -1.50 -16.01
N TYR A 26 -9.46 -1.38 -15.70
CA TYR A 26 -10.22 -2.35 -14.92
C TYR A 26 -11.38 -2.94 -15.72
N ASN A 27 -11.58 -4.25 -15.54
CA ASN A 27 -12.73 -4.99 -16.04
C ASN A 27 -12.98 -6.20 -15.12
N PRO A 28 -14.04 -6.21 -14.29
CA PRO A 28 -15.04 -5.15 -14.13
C PRO A 28 -14.44 -3.85 -13.56
N LYS A 29 -15.14 -2.72 -13.69
CA LYS A 29 -14.70 -1.44 -13.11
C LYS A 29 -14.70 -1.54 -11.59
N ILE A 30 -13.54 -1.33 -10.97
CA ILE A 30 -13.35 -1.27 -9.52
C ILE A 30 -12.58 0.00 -9.14
N ASN A 31 -12.79 0.49 -7.93
CA ASN A 31 -12.09 1.64 -7.36
C ASN A 31 -12.05 1.52 -5.83
N VAL A 32 -11.68 2.59 -5.13
CA VAL A 32 -11.63 2.59 -3.65
C VAL A 32 -13.01 2.35 -3.02
N GLU A 33 -14.06 2.97 -3.54
CA GLU A 33 -15.42 2.85 -2.99
C GLU A 33 -16.06 1.48 -3.29
N ASN A 34 -15.72 0.90 -4.44
CA ASN A 34 -16.21 -0.38 -4.91
C ASN A 34 -15.04 -1.27 -5.38
N PRO A 35 -14.25 -1.84 -4.45
CA PRO A 35 -13.05 -2.62 -4.77
C PRO A 35 -13.38 -4.03 -5.28
N GLY A 36 -14.64 -4.44 -5.23
CA GLY A 36 -15.14 -5.77 -5.56
C GLY A 36 -16.16 -6.26 -4.53
N ASN A 37 -16.88 -7.33 -4.87
CA ASN A 37 -17.91 -7.89 -4.00
C ASN A 37 -17.33 -8.30 -2.63
N ASN A 38 -17.96 -7.82 -1.55
CA ASN A 38 -17.57 -8.07 -0.17
C ASN A 38 -16.15 -7.62 0.20
N LEU A 39 -15.56 -6.70 -0.57
CA LEU A 39 -14.24 -6.15 -0.26
C LEU A 39 -14.35 -4.71 0.24
N LYS A 40 -13.42 -4.31 1.11
CA LYS A 40 -13.22 -2.92 1.52
C LYS A 40 -11.76 -2.55 1.46
N ILE A 41 -11.44 -1.40 0.90
CA ILE A 41 -10.13 -0.78 1.05
C ILE A 41 -10.19 0.24 2.18
N ARG A 42 -9.13 0.31 2.99
CA ARG A 42 -9.05 1.23 4.13
C ARG A 42 -7.61 1.37 4.62
N PRO A 43 -7.31 2.35 5.48
CA PRO A 43 -6.05 2.34 6.22
C PRO A 43 -5.90 1.08 7.08
N LEU A 44 -4.66 0.68 7.34
CA LEU A 44 -4.34 -0.31 8.36
C LEU A 44 -4.90 0.13 9.72
N ARG A 45 -5.42 -0.82 10.50
CA ARG A 45 -5.97 -0.61 11.84
C ARG A 45 -5.12 -1.27 12.90
N ILE A 46 -5.19 -0.74 14.12
CA ILE A 46 -4.44 -1.25 15.28
C ILE A 46 -4.81 -2.70 15.66
N ASN A 47 -5.97 -3.20 15.21
CA ASN A 47 -6.45 -4.57 15.44
C ASN A 47 -6.43 -5.44 14.17
N ASP A 48 -5.73 -5.01 13.10
CA ASP A 48 -5.56 -5.86 11.93
C ASP A 48 -4.57 -7.01 12.17
N TYR A 49 -3.88 -7.00 13.33
CA TYR A 49 -3.14 -8.17 13.81
C TYR A 49 -4.04 -9.40 13.88
N GLU A 50 -5.24 -9.27 14.49
CA GLU A 50 -6.23 -10.34 14.57
C GLU A 50 -6.88 -10.66 13.23
N ALA A 51 -6.85 -9.72 12.29
CA ALA A 51 -7.36 -9.88 10.93
C ALA A 51 -6.34 -10.54 9.98
N GLY A 52 -5.25 -11.11 10.50
CA GLY A 52 -4.31 -11.89 9.69
C GLY A 52 -3.24 -11.07 8.96
N TYR A 53 -3.02 -9.81 9.33
CA TYR A 53 -2.11 -8.91 8.59
C TYR A 53 -0.67 -9.44 8.48
N MET A 54 -0.13 -9.99 9.57
CA MET A 54 1.23 -10.54 9.58
C MET A 54 1.34 -11.82 8.74
N GLN A 55 0.28 -12.62 8.71
CA GLN A 55 0.16 -13.81 7.87
C GLN A 55 0.04 -13.46 6.38
N LEU A 56 -0.54 -12.31 6.04
CA LEU A 56 -0.51 -11.79 4.68
C LEU A 56 0.92 -11.40 4.28
N LEU A 57 1.63 -10.64 5.12
CA LEU A 57 3.00 -10.18 4.85
C LEU A 57 3.99 -11.34 4.71
N SER A 58 3.79 -12.45 5.41
CA SER A 58 4.64 -13.64 5.29
C SER A 58 4.60 -14.29 3.90
N GLN A 59 3.58 -13.98 3.08
CA GLN A 59 3.53 -14.41 1.67
C GLN A 59 4.45 -13.58 0.76
N LEU A 60 4.93 -12.43 1.23
CA LEU A 60 5.83 -11.54 0.50
C LEU A 60 7.30 -11.80 0.86
N THR A 61 7.60 -11.84 2.16
CA THR A 61 8.96 -11.96 2.69
C THR A 61 8.94 -12.55 4.10
N GLU A 62 10.12 -12.82 4.65
CA GLU A 62 10.27 -13.18 6.06
C GLU A 62 9.84 -12.03 6.97
N VAL A 63 8.92 -12.32 7.91
CA VAL A 63 8.42 -11.36 8.92
C VAL A 63 9.10 -11.52 10.28
N GLY A 64 9.90 -12.57 10.46
CA GLY A 64 10.59 -12.88 11.71
C GLY A 64 9.65 -13.21 12.88
N GLU A 65 10.15 -13.04 14.10
CA GLU A 65 9.38 -13.23 15.33
C GLU A 65 8.54 -11.98 15.66
N TYR A 66 7.23 -12.09 15.45
CA TYR A 66 6.26 -11.06 15.75
C TYR A 66 5.26 -11.52 16.80
N ASP A 67 4.79 -10.57 17.60
CA ASP A 67 3.66 -10.72 18.51
C ASP A 67 2.76 -9.48 18.38
N LYS A 68 1.64 -9.48 19.11
CA LYS A 68 0.65 -8.41 19.03
C LYS A 68 1.21 -7.11 19.61
N GLU A 69 2.04 -7.21 20.63
CA GLU A 69 2.67 -6.09 21.32
C GLU A 69 3.59 -5.32 20.37
N LYS A 70 4.52 -6.01 19.69
CA LYS A 70 5.42 -5.42 18.68
C LYS A 70 4.65 -4.79 17.51
N PHE A 71 3.56 -5.44 17.07
CA PHE A 71 2.70 -4.87 16.03
C PHE A 71 2.09 -3.54 16.48
N ILE A 72 1.51 -3.49 17.68
CA ILE A 72 0.89 -2.29 18.24
C ILE A 72 1.93 -1.17 18.44
N GLU A 73 3.12 -1.49 18.94
CA GLU A 73 4.21 -0.53 19.10
C GLU A 73 4.63 0.06 17.75
N THR A 74 4.85 -0.79 16.74
CA THR A 74 5.21 -0.36 15.39
C THR A 74 4.13 0.51 14.76
N PHE A 75 2.86 0.10 14.88
CA PHE A 75 1.72 0.88 14.40
C PHE A 75 1.69 2.28 15.02
N LYS A 76 1.85 2.38 16.34
CA LYS A 76 1.85 3.66 17.06
C LYS A 76 3.03 4.55 16.64
N LEU A 77 4.22 3.97 16.46
CA LEU A 77 5.40 4.69 15.97
C LEU A 77 5.16 5.25 14.57
N MET A 78 4.63 4.45 13.64
CA MET A 78 4.29 4.91 12.29
C MET A 78 3.23 6.03 12.34
N LYS A 79 2.19 5.87 13.17
CA LYS A 79 1.12 6.86 13.34
C LYS A 79 1.62 8.19 13.91
N GLN A 80 2.57 8.15 14.83
CA GLN A 80 3.16 9.36 15.43
C GLN A 80 3.89 10.20 14.37
N HIS A 81 4.49 9.56 13.37
CA HIS A 81 5.15 10.21 12.24
C HIS A 81 4.12 10.57 11.15
N LYS A 82 3.24 11.51 11.49
CA LYS A 82 2.17 11.99 10.60
C LYS A 82 2.74 12.42 9.25
N GLY A 83 2.11 11.95 8.18
CA GLY A 83 2.49 12.29 6.81
C GLY A 83 3.60 11.44 6.21
N MET A 84 4.12 10.44 6.94
CA MET A 84 5.20 9.56 6.44
C MET A 84 4.71 8.18 5.99
N TYR A 85 3.76 7.57 6.71
CA TYR A 85 3.33 6.18 6.47
C TYR A 85 1.85 6.11 6.07
N TYR A 86 1.60 5.57 4.88
CA TYR A 86 0.26 5.32 4.35
C TYR A 86 0.13 3.86 3.95
N ILE A 87 -0.23 3.01 4.92
CA ILE A 87 -0.51 1.59 4.68
C ILE A 87 -1.99 1.43 4.35
N ILE A 88 -2.29 0.96 3.15
CA ILE A 88 -3.64 0.52 2.77
C ILE A 88 -3.76 -0.98 2.92
N VAL A 89 -4.94 -1.43 3.30
CA VAL A 89 -5.32 -2.83 3.30
C VAL A 89 -6.61 -3.04 2.52
N ILE A 90 -6.74 -4.22 1.92
CA ILE A 90 -8.00 -4.73 1.40
C ILE A 90 -8.47 -5.81 2.35
N GLU A 91 -9.65 -5.63 2.93
CA GLU A 91 -10.33 -6.57 3.80
C GLU A 91 -11.39 -7.34 3.00
N ASP A 92 -11.45 -8.66 3.16
CA ASP A 92 -12.65 -9.44 2.85
C ASP A 92 -13.61 -9.38 4.03
N VAL A 93 -14.73 -8.68 3.85
CA VAL A 93 -15.72 -8.41 4.90
C VAL A 93 -16.41 -9.69 5.36
N ALA A 94 -16.50 -10.72 4.50
CA ALA A 94 -17.15 -11.97 4.87
C ALA A 94 -16.32 -12.76 5.88
N SER A 95 -14.99 -12.79 5.72
CA SER A 95 -14.06 -13.48 6.62
C SER A 95 -13.49 -12.57 7.72
N GLY A 96 -13.57 -11.25 7.55
CA GLY A 96 -12.92 -10.27 8.41
C GLY A 96 -11.39 -10.28 8.30
N GLN A 97 -10.83 -10.89 7.25
CA GLN A 97 -9.39 -11.02 7.05
C GLN A 97 -8.84 -9.92 6.12
N VAL A 98 -7.61 -9.50 6.38
CA VAL A 98 -6.84 -8.66 5.47
C VAL A 98 -6.24 -9.53 4.36
N ILE A 99 -6.62 -9.27 3.12
CA ILE A 99 -6.30 -10.11 1.95
C ILE A 99 -5.41 -9.40 0.92
N GLY A 100 -5.12 -8.12 1.13
CA GLY A 100 -4.15 -7.35 0.33
C GLY A 100 -3.61 -6.17 1.12
N SER A 101 -2.36 -5.79 0.84
CA SER A 101 -1.71 -4.64 1.48
C SER A 101 -0.74 -3.95 0.52
N GLY A 102 -0.50 -2.67 0.78
CA GLY A 102 0.60 -1.93 0.20
C GLY A 102 0.89 -0.67 1.01
N THR A 103 2.15 -0.26 1.01
CA THR A 103 2.63 0.90 1.74
C THR A 103 3.04 2.00 0.78
N LEU A 104 2.56 3.22 1.00
CA LEU A 104 3.19 4.44 0.49
C LEU A 104 3.97 5.09 1.62
N PHE A 105 5.30 5.14 1.46
CA PHE A 105 6.19 5.91 2.32
C PHE A 105 6.50 7.27 1.68
N ILE A 106 6.37 8.34 2.46
CA ILE A 106 6.67 9.71 2.02
C ILE A 106 8.02 10.13 2.57
N GLU A 107 8.94 10.42 1.66
CA GLU A 107 10.29 10.89 1.94
C GLU A 107 10.39 12.39 1.67
N GLN A 108 10.64 13.19 2.72
CA GLN A 108 10.92 14.62 2.58
C GLN A 108 12.35 14.85 2.10
N LYS A 109 12.50 15.77 1.14
CA LYS A 109 13.79 16.11 0.50
C LYS A 109 14.06 17.59 0.63
N PHE A 110 15.34 18.00 0.59
CA PHE A 110 15.72 19.40 0.33
C PHE A 110 15.77 19.72 -1.17
N ILE A 111 16.14 18.73 -2.00
CA ILE A 111 16.15 18.85 -3.46
C ILE A 111 14.74 19.07 -4.02
N HIS A 112 14.66 19.57 -5.26
CA HIS A 112 13.40 19.89 -5.93
C HIS A 112 12.51 20.86 -5.14
N ASN A 113 13.10 21.89 -4.53
CA ASN A 113 12.39 22.90 -3.72
C ASN A 113 11.68 22.30 -2.50
N CYS A 114 12.44 21.59 -1.66
CA CYS A 114 11.92 20.97 -0.44
C CYS A 114 10.76 19.96 -0.68
N ALA A 115 10.82 19.21 -1.79
CA ALA A 115 9.71 18.37 -2.24
C ALA A 115 9.54 17.06 -1.44
N LEU A 116 8.41 16.41 -1.69
CA LEU A 116 8.10 15.06 -1.22
C LEU A 116 8.32 14.01 -2.33
N ARG A 117 8.85 12.84 -1.97
CA ARG A 117 8.93 11.66 -2.85
C ARG A 117 8.12 10.53 -2.25
N GLY A 118 7.27 9.90 -3.06
CA GLY A 118 6.59 8.65 -2.70
C GLY A 118 7.45 7.42 -2.98
N ARG A 119 7.34 6.41 -2.12
CA ARG A 119 7.88 5.06 -2.34
C ARG A 119 6.79 4.04 -2.11
N LEU A 120 6.55 3.17 -3.08
CA LEU A 120 5.68 2.02 -2.86
C LEU A 120 6.52 0.87 -2.31
N GLU A 121 6.10 0.35 -1.17
CA GLU A 121 6.73 -0.76 -0.46
C GLU A 121 5.67 -1.81 -0.12
N ASP A 122 6.12 -3.03 0.17
CA ASP A 122 5.32 -4.11 0.75
C ASP A 122 4.00 -4.44 0.02
N ILE A 123 4.00 -4.36 -1.32
CA ILE A 123 2.82 -4.70 -2.14
C ILE A 123 2.59 -6.21 -2.13
N VAL A 124 1.49 -6.65 -1.53
CA VAL A 124 1.13 -8.07 -1.43
C VAL A 124 -0.38 -8.28 -1.58
N VAL A 125 -0.75 -9.39 -2.23
CA VAL A 125 -2.12 -9.89 -2.30
C VAL A 125 -2.08 -11.37 -1.96
N SER A 126 -2.98 -11.77 -1.07
CA SER A 126 -3.18 -13.17 -0.68
C SER A 126 -3.30 -14.04 -1.93
N SER A 127 -2.60 -15.17 -1.95
CA SER A 127 -2.60 -16.12 -3.07
C SER A 127 -4.01 -16.51 -3.53
N GLU A 128 -4.95 -16.66 -2.60
CA GLU A 128 -6.37 -17.00 -2.84
C GLU A 128 -7.16 -15.89 -3.55
N TYR A 129 -6.63 -14.66 -3.55
CA TYR A 129 -7.28 -13.47 -4.12
C TYR A 129 -6.55 -12.91 -5.35
N ARG A 130 -5.49 -13.58 -5.82
CA ARG A 130 -4.76 -13.17 -7.04
C ARG A 130 -5.65 -13.31 -8.28
N GLY A 131 -5.32 -12.56 -9.33
CA GLY A 131 -6.11 -12.50 -10.57
C GLY A 131 -7.36 -11.61 -10.51
N LYS A 132 -7.77 -11.14 -9.32
CA LYS A 132 -8.94 -10.26 -9.12
C LYS A 132 -8.64 -8.76 -9.27
N GLN A 133 -7.56 -8.39 -9.96
CA GLN A 133 -7.11 -6.99 -10.16
C GLN A 133 -6.73 -6.20 -8.89
N LEU A 134 -6.76 -6.82 -7.71
CA LEU A 134 -6.50 -6.15 -6.43
C LEU A 134 -5.09 -5.55 -6.31
N GLY A 135 -4.07 -6.21 -6.86
CA GLY A 135 -2.71 -5.65 -6.89
C GLY A 135 -2.64 -4.34 -7.69
N LYS A 136 -3.36 -4.27 -8.83
CA LYS A 136 -3.47 -3.04 -9.62
C LYS A 136 -4.19 -1.94 -8.83
N LEU A 137 -5.27 -2.31 -8.12
CA LEU A 137 -6.01 -1.39 -7.27
C LEU A 137 -5.14 -0.80 -6.17
N ILE A 138 -4.37 -1.63 -5.45
CA ILE A 138 -3.42 -1.17 -4.42
C ILE A 138 -2.43 -0.17 -5.01
N VAL A 139 -1.74 -0.54 -6.11
CA VAL A 139 -0.73 0.34 -6.73
C VAL A 139 -1.35 1.65 -7.20
N HIS A 140 -2.43 1.63 -7.98
CA HIS A 140 -3.07 2.86 -8.45
C HIS A 140 -3.55 3.75 -7.29
N THR A 141 -4.13 3.16 -6.22
CA THR A 141 -4.56 3.91 -5.04
C THR A 141 -3.38 4.68 -4.43
N LEU A 142 -2.25 4.00 -4.21
CA LEU A 142 -1.06 4.61 -3.62
C LEU A 142 -0.38 5.61 -4.57
N THR A 143 -0.35 5.33 -5.87
CA THR A 143 0.14 6.28 -6.89
C THR A 143 -0.69 7.56 -6.89
N LEU A 144 -2.02 7.45 -6.92
CA LEU A 144 -2.93 8.61 -6.88
C LEU A 144 -2.81 9.37 -5.55
N LEU A 145 -2.70 8.66 -4.43
CA LEU A 145 -2.46 9.26 -3.12
C LEU A 145 -1.14 10.04 -3.09
N SER A 146 -0.05 9.49 -3.62
CA SER A 146 1.23 10.20 -3.69
C SER A 146 1.14 11.51 -4.50
N LYS A 147 0.36 11.49 -5.60
CA LYS A 147 0.10 12.66 -6.42
C LYS A 147 -0.76 13.69 -5.66
N HIS A 148 -1.81 13.23 -4.98
CA HIS A 148 -2.66 14.07 -4.13
C HIS A 148 -1.85 14.77 -3.02
N LEU A 149 -0.87 14.08 -2.46
CA LEU A 149 0.07 14.61 -1.46
C LEU A 149 1.20 15.47 -2.06
N ASN A 150 1.13 15.83 -3.35
CA ASN A 150 2.11 16.65 -4.07
C ASN A 150 3.54 16.08 -4.11
N CYS A 151 3.67 14.74 -4.18
CA CYS A 151 4.98 14.14 -4.45
C CYS A 151 5.44 14.48 -5.87
N TYR A 152 6.71 14.89 -6.02
CA TYR A 152 7.27 15.18 -7.35
C TYR A 152 7.49 13.91 -8.19
N LYS A 153 7.62 12.75 -7.52
CA LYS A 153 7.61 11.43 -8.12
C LYS A 153 7.25 10.34 -7.10
N VAL A 154 6.84 9.19 -7.62
CA VAL A 154 6.69 7.93 -6.86
C VAL A 154 7.56 6.85 -7.49
N THR A 155 8.19 6.01 -6.67
CA THR A 155 9.09 4.95 -7.13
C THR A 155 8.83 3.65 -6.39
N LEU A 156 9.31 2.54 -6.94
CA LEU A 156 9.28 1.22 -6.32
C LEU A 156 10.44 0.38 -6.84
N ASP A 157 10.80 -0.65 -6.10
CA ASP A 157 11.73 -1.69 -6.53
C ASP A 157 10.97 -3.00 -6.77
N CYS A 158 11.32 -3.73 -7.83
CA CYS A 158 10.67 -5.01 -8.13
C CYS A 158 11.61 -5.99 -8.81
N LYS A 159 11.29 -7.29 -8.71
CA LYS A 159 11.94 -8.34 -9.51
C LYS A 159 11.64 -8.14 -10.99
N ASP A 160 12.56 -8.54 -11.87
CA ASP A 160 12.38 -8.44 -13.32
C ASP A 160 11.08 -9.12 -13.80
N SER A 161 10.70 -10.24 -13.19
CA SER A 161 9.43 -10.95 -13.49
C SER A 161 8.17 -10.11 -13.25
N ASN A 162 8.25 -9.12 -12.35
CA ASN A 162 7.14 -8.24 -11.98
C ASN A 162 7.18 -6.91 -12.75
N ARG A 163 8.25 -6.63 -13.50
CA ARG A 163 8.38 -5.39 -14.27
C ARG A 163 7.21 -5.16 -15.24
N PRO A 164 6.75 -6.14 -16.05
CA PRO A 164 5.62 -5.92 -16.96
C PRO A 164 4.33 -5.51 -16.25
N PHE A 165 4.13 -5.99 -15.02
CA PHE A 165 2.98 -5.59 -14.21
C PHE A 165 3.03 -4.10 -13.89
N TYR A 166 4.16 -3.58 -13.39
CA TYR A 166 4.28 -2.17 -13.03
C TYR A 166 4.34 -1.24 -14.25
N GLU A 167 4.98 -1.67 -15.35
CA GLU A 167 4.97 -0.93 -16.62
C GLU A 167 3.55 -0.75 -17.16
N GLY A 168 2.71 -1.79 -17.04
CA GLY A 168 1.29 -1.71 -17.37
C GLY A 168 0.47 -0.74 -16.50
N LEU A 169 1.05 -0.23 -15.41
CA LEU A 169 0.44 0.75 -14.50
C LEU A 169 1.08 2.15 -14.63
N GLY A 170 1.91 2.36 -15.65
CA GLY A 170 2.51 3.66 -15.97
C GLY A 170 3.90 3.89 -15.36
N TYR A 171 4.45 2.93 -14.61
CA TYR A 171 5.84 2.99 -14.16
C TYR A 171 6.79 2.74 -15.33
N LYS A 172 8.00 3.28 -15.24
CA LYS A 172 9.05 3.07 -16.24
C LYS A 172 10.35 2.76 -15.52
N LYS A 173 11.17 1.92 -16.13
CA LYS A 173 12.56 1.74 -15.70
C LYS A 173 13.32 3.04 -15.94
N GLU A 174 14.06 3.50 -14.95
CA GLU A 174 14.95 4.65 -15.10
C GLU A 174 16.23 4.21 -15.82
N GLU A 175 16.37 4.54 -17.10
CA GLU A 175 17.56 4.17 -17.88
C GLU A 175 18.83 4.73 -17.23
N SER A 176 19.88 3.90 -17.17
CA SER A 176 21.17 4.21 -16.55
C SER A 176 21.15 4.53 -15.04
N ASN A 177 20.00 4.46 -14.36
CA ASN A 177 19.88 4.74 -12.92
C ASN A 177 18.87 3.81 -12.21
N SER A 178 18.81 2.55 -12.64
CA SER A 178 17.91 1.52 -12.10
C SER A 178 18.65 0.39 -11.37
N ASN A 179 19.86 0.62 -10.88
CA ASN A 179 20.62 -0.41 -10.18
C ASN A 179 20.14 -0.52 -8.73
N PHE A 180 19.71 -1.72 -8.33
CA PHE A 180 19.40 -2.01 -6.93
C PHE A 180 20.68 -2.46 -6.21
N MET A 181 21.14 -1.65 -5.26
CA MET A 181 22.34 -1.92 -4.45
C MET A 181 21.97 -2.00 -2.98
N GLN A 182 22.50 -2.99 -2.26
CA GLN A 182 22.18 -3.21 -0.85
C GLN A 182 23.40 -3.72 -0.07
N ILE A 183 23.50 -3.32 1.20
CA ILE A 183 24.30 -3.99 2.24
C ILE A 183 23.30 -4.47 3.29
N ARG A 184 23.38 -5.74 3.67
CA ARG A 184 22.53 -6.33 4.71
C ARG A 184 23.30 -6.41 6.02
N PHE A 185 22.65 -6.09 7.11
CA PHE A 185 23.23 -6.15 8.46
C PHE A 185 22.72 -7.35 9.27
N TYR A 186 21.80 -8.13 8.71
CA TYR A 186 21.22 -9.36 9.23
C TYR A 186 20.79 -10.26 8.07
#